data_AF-A0A7S4VRI6-F1
#
_entry.id   AF-A0A7S4VRI6-F1
#
_cell.length_a   1.000
_cell.length_b   1.000
_cell.length_c   1.000
_cell.angle_alpha   90.00
_cell.angle_beta   90.00
_cell.angle_gamma   90.00
#
_symmetry.space_group_name_H-M   'P 1'
#
loop_
_entity.id
_entity.type
_entity.pdbx_description
1 polymer ?
#
loop_
_entity_poly.entity_id
_entity_poly.type
_entity_poly.pdbx_seq_one_letter_code
_entity_poly.pdbx_strand_id
1 'polypeptide(L)'
;QPRQPRQAQQLQQADARHEGLPTSPTSSSEEEGCRGVPGPKRRSTARDPCPHGKDFKSDCRRCSGCPHGRLNHNCRLCRACPHGQLSGRCRQCNGCPHGRLKADCMQCVGCPHGKVTRFCSQCNGCPHGRLKFNCVACNGCPHGKLKGDCMQCR
;
A
#
# COMPACT_ATOMS: atom_id res chain seq x y z
N GLN A 1 -55.30 -18.83 27.19
CA GLN A 1 -54.73 -19.97 27.96
C GLN A 1 -53.55 -20.54 27.17
N PRO A 2 -52.53 -21.09 27.86
CA PRO A 2 -51.17 -20.55 27.79
C PRO A 2 -50.25 -21.17 26.73
N ARG A 3 -49.30 -20.33 26.30
CA ARG A 3 -48.09 -20.67 25.54
C ARG A 3 -47.11 -21.41 26.46
N GLN A 4 -46.56 -22.53 25.99
CA GLN A 4 -45.45 -23.20 26.67
C GLN A 4 -44.11 -22.50 26.39
N PRO A 5 -43.20 -22.44 27.37
CA PRO A 5 -41.93 -21.74 27.24
C PRO A 5 -40.88 -22.57 26.51
N ARG A 6 -40.10 -21.91 25.64
CA ARG A 6 -38.84 -22.45 25.11
C ARG A 6 -37.78 -22.40 26.21
N GLN A 7 -37.25 -23.57 26.56
CA GLN A 7 -36.13 -23.71 27.47
C GLN A 7 -34.90 -23.00 26.90
N ALA A 8 -34.36 -22.05 27.67
CA ALA A 8 -33.10 -21.38 27.41
C ALA A 8 -31.97 -22.31 27.89
N GLN A 9 -31.15 -22.77 26.95
CA GLN A 9 -29.97 -23.56 27.26
C GLN A 9 -28.83 -22.59 27.62
N GLN A 10 -28.60 -22.45 28.93
CA GLN A 10 -27.40 -21.82 29.50
C GLN A 10 -26.21 -22.74 29.25
N LEU A 11 -25.19 -22.27 28.53
CA LEU A 11 -23.83 -22.81 28.63
C LEU A 11 -22.95 -21.79 29.34
N GLN A 12 -22.27 -22.29 30.36
CA GLN A 12 -21.49 -21.58 31.34
C GLN A 12 -20.23 -21.00 30.71
N GLN A 13 -20.00 -19.69 30.89
CA GLN A 13 -18.69 -19.08 30.70
C GLN A 13 -17.96 -19.15 32.04
N ALA A 14 -16.84 -19.86 32.05
CA ALA A 14 -15.95 -19.93 33.20
C ALA A 14 -14.94 -18.77 33.12
N ASP A 15 -15.04 -17.86 34.08
CA ASP A 15 -14.04 -16.87 34.46
C ASP A 15 -12.73 -17.55 34.88
N ALA A 16 -11.67 -17.36 34.10
CA ALA A 16 -10.30 -17.61 34.54
C ALA A 16 -9.58 -16.27 34.72
N ARG A 17 -9.52 -15.85 35.98
CA ARG A 17 -8.69 -14.76 36.49
C ARG A 17 -7.21 -15.10 36.27
N HIS A 18 -6.44 -14.13 35.77
CA HIS A 18 -5.00 -14.08 35.99
C HIS A 18 -4.64 -12.66 36.42
N GLU A 19 -4.36 -12.53 37.71
CA GLU A 19 -3.82 -11.34 38.38
C GLU A 19 -2.29 -11.50 38.52
N GLY A 20 -1.54 -10.41 38.35
CA GLY A 20 -0.13 -10.24 38.78
C GLY A 20 0.90 -10.18 37.64
N LEU A 21 1.18 -9.02 37.03
CA LEU A 21 2.21 -7.99 37.38
C LEU A 21 3.66 -8.40 37.05
N PRO A 22 4.62 -7.50 36.72
CA PRO A 22 4.62 -6.05 36.93
C PRO A 22 5.01 -5.17 35.72
N THR A 23 4.80 -3.87 35.91
CA THR A 23 5.22 -2.73 35.09
C THR A 23 6.72 -2.42 35.22
N SER A 24 7.39 -2.31 34.06
CA SER A 24 8.52 -1.44 33.66
C SER A 24 9.81 -1.37 34.52
N PRO A 25 11.00 -1.31 33.87
CA PRO A 25 11.54 0.03 33.61
C PRO A 25 12.28 0.22 32.26
N THR A 26 12.18 1.47 31.78
CA THR A 26 13.17 2.31 31.07
C THR A 26 14.11 1.76 29.99
N SER A 27 14.07 2.48 28.85
CA SER A 27 15.21 2.91 28.02
C SER A 27 16.14 1.84 27.45
N SER A 28 16.01 1.60 26.15
CA SER A 28 17.09 1.90 25.20
C SER A 28 16.52 1.91 23.79
N SER A 29 16.86 2.96 23.06
CA SER A 29 16.57 3.15 21.66
C SER A 29 17.21 2.03 20.84
N GLU A 30 16.47 0.98 20.57
CA GLU A 30 16.79 0.08 19.47
C GLU A 30 16.02 0.60 18.26
N GLU A 31 16.70 1.47 17.52
CA GLU A 31 16.38 1.87 16.16
C GLU A 31 16.45 0.63 15.25
N GLU A 32 15.47 -0.26 15.39
CA GLU A 32 15.19 -1.33 14.43
C GLU A 32 14.62 -0.66 13.17
N GLY A 33 15.49 0.02 12.44
CA GLY A 33 15.23 0.55 11.13
C GLY A 33 14.71 -0.58 10.23
N CYS A 34 13.86 -0.23 9.27
CA CYS A 34 13.15 -1.16 8.39
C CYS A 34 14.11 -2.07 7.57
N ARG A 35 14.67 -3.13 8.16
CA ARG A 35 15.32 -4.23 7.42
C ARG A 35 14.20 -5.13 6.89
N GLY A 36 13.66 -4.76 5.73
CA GLY A 36 12.61 -5.54 5.09
C GLY A 36 13.09 -6.95 4.74
N VAL A 37 12.24 -7.95 4.98
CA VAL A 37 12.39 -9.30 4.42
C VAL A 37 12.52 -9.15 2.89
N PRO A 38 13.58 -9.68 2.26
CA PRO A 38 13.80 -9.50 0.83
C PRO A 38 12.77 -10.32 0.04
N GLY A 39 11.66 -9.68 -0.35
CA GLY A 39 10.86 -10.13 -1.48
C GLY A 39 11.69 -10.14 -2.78
N PRO A 40 11.24 -10.80 -3.86
CA PRO A 40 12.01 -10.92 -5.10
C PRO A 40 12.47 -9.55 -5.56
N LYS A 41 13.79 -9.31 -5.46
CA LYS A 41 14.40 -8.02 -5.75
C LYS A 41 14.23 -7.74 -7.25
N ARG A 42 13.22 -6.95 -7.62
CA ARG A 42 13.25 -6.23 -8.89
C ARG A 42 14.55 -5.44 -8.85
N ARG A 43 15.51 -5.79 -9.72
CA ARG A 43 16.82 -5.16 -9.85
C ARG A 43 16.64 -3.64 -9.72
N SER A 44 17.11 -3.08 -8.62
CA SER A 44 17.02 -1.65 -8.36
C SER A 44 17.93 -0.96 -9.36
N THR A 45 17.37 -0.47 -10.47
CA THR A 45 18.03 0.60 -11.21
C THR A 45 18.06 1.79 -10.25
N ALA A 46 19.26 2.18 -9.81
CA ALA A 46 19.43 3.42 -9.07
C ALA A 46 18.73 4.52 -9.88
N ARG A 47 17.69 5.13 -9.31
CA ARG A 47 16.93 6.17 -10.01
C ARG A 47 17.73 7.45 -9.90
N ASP A 48 18.06 8.06 -11.03
CA ASP A 48 18.90 9.25 -11.06
C ASP A 48 18.23 10.41 -10.28
N PRO A 49 18.89 10.94 -9.24
CA PRO A 49 18.41 12.14 -8.55
C PRO A 49 18.37 13.31 -9.53
N CYS A 50 17.36 14.18 -9.41
CA CYS A 50 17.21 15.28 -10.35
C CYS A 50 17.86 16.56 -9.82
N PRO A 51 18.73 17.23 -10.61
CA PRO A 51 19.32 18.52 -10.21
C PRO A 51 18.29 19.67 -10.11
N HIS A 52 17.05 19.46 -10.52
CA HIS A 52 15.97 20.45 -10.52
C HIS A 52 15.06 20.38 -9.29
N GLY A 53 15.56 19.86 -8.16
CA GLY A 53 14.81 19.76 -6.91
C GLY A 53 13.66 18.75 -6.95
N LYS A 54 13.76 17.72 -7.79
CA LYS A 54 12.87 16.54 -7.74
C LYS A 54 13.63 15.34 -7.24
N ASP A 55 12.95 14.49 -6.47
CA ASP A 55 13.52 13.26 -5.92
C ASP A 55 14.10 12.38 -7.04
N PHE A 56 13.46 12.36 -8.22
CA PHE A 56 13.92 11.57 -9.39
C PHE A 56 13.77 12.32 -10.72
N LYS A 57 14.68 12.04 -11.67
CA LYS A 57 14.65 12.59 -13.04
C LYS A 57 13.32 12.29 -13.76
N SER A 58 12.74 11.11 -13.53
CA SER A 58 11.47 10.67 -14.13
C SER A 58 10.27 11.54 -13.76
N ASP A 59 10.34 12.21 -12.63
CA ASP A 59 9.25 13.02 -12.06
C ASP A 59 9.47 14.51 -12.33
N CYS A 60 10.63 14.88 -12.88
CA CYS A 60 10.95 16.23 -13.26
C CYS A 60 10.36 16.58 -14.63
N ARG A 61 9.49 17.60 -14.68
CA ARG A 61 8.95 18.12 -15.96
C ARG A 61 10.03 18.72 -16.86
N ARG A 62 11.13 19.22 -16.30
CA ARG A 62 12.26 19.72 -17.10
C ARG A 62 13.06 18.58 -17.75
N CYS A 63 13.13 17.41 -17.12
CA CYS A 63 13.89 16.27 -17.66
C CYS A 63 13.04 15.24 -18.42
N SER A 64 11.77 15.09 -18.05
CA SER A 64 10.86 14.05 -18.51
C SER A 64 9.48 14.61 -18.84
N GLY A 65 9.35 15.93 -18.98
CA GLY A 65 8.14 16.56 -19.50
C GLY A 65 7.98 16.36 -21.00
N CYS A 66 6.78 16.66 -21.49
CA CYS A 66 6.46 16.78 -22.90
C CYS A 66 5.91 18.19 -23.18
N PRO A 67 5.86 18.64 -24.45
CA PRO A 67 5.36 19.98 -24.81
C PRO A 67 3.92 20.25 -24.37
N HIS A 68 3.13 19.20 -24.08
CA HIS A 68 1.77 19.30 -23.55
C HIS A 68 1.70 19.63 -22.04
N GLY A 69 2.82 20.02 -21.42
CA GLY A 69 2.88 20.41 -20.01
C GLY A 69 2.73 19.25 -19.01
N ARG A 70 2.81 17.99 -19.46
CA ARG A 70 2.69 16.79 -18.61
C ARG A 70 4.01 16.01 -18.61
N LEU A 71 4.18 15.11 -17.63
CA LEU A 71 5.25 14.10 -17.72
C LEU A 71 4.98 13.18 -18.91
N ASN A 72 6.01 12.88 -19.69
CA ASN A 72 5.93 12.07 -20.91
C ASN A 72 5.18 10.76 -20.65
N HIS A 73 5.49 10.08 -19.54
CA HIS A 73 4.89 8.81 -19.18
C HIS A 73 3.40 8.88 -18.78
N ASN A 74 2.89 10.09 -18.45
CA ASN A 74 1.50 10.34 -18.06
C ASN A 74 0.72 11.16 -19.10
N CYS A 75 1.35 11.55 -20.21
CA CYS A 75 0.70 12.35 -21.23
C CYS A 75 -0.13 11.47 -22.17
N ARG A 76 -1.45 11.69 -22.21
CA ARG A 76 -2.34 10.97 -23.12
C ARG A 76 -2.03 11.30 -24.58
N LEU A 77 -1.63 12.53 -24.89
CA LEU A 77 -1.26 12.90 -26.26
C LEU A 77 0.03 12.21 -26.75
N CYS A 78 0.95 11.87 -25.83
CA CYS A 78 2.21 11.20 -26.18
C CYS A 78 2.13 9.66 -26.10
N ARG A 79 1.28 9.12 -25.21
CA ARG A 79 1.28 7.68 -24.87
C ARG A 79 -0.11 7.05 -24.84
N ALA A 80 -1.12 7.71 -25.43
CA ALA A 80 -2.40 7.05 -25.63
C ALA A 80 -2.26 5.86 -26.58
N CYS A 81 -3.04 4.82 -26.32
CA CYS A 81 -3.30 3.78 -27.31
C CYS A 81 -4.40 4.26 -28.28
N PRO A 82 -4.67 3.51 -29.36
CA PRO A 82 -5.75 3.82 -30.31
C PRO A 82 -7.14 3.98 -29.68
N HIS A 83 -7.35 3.43 -28.48
CA HIS A 83 -8.61 3.56 -27.72
C HIS A 83 -8.72 4.86 -26.91
N GLY A 84 -7.83 5.84 -27.12
CA GLY A 84 -7.86 7.15 -26.45
C GLY A 84 -7.48 7.13 -24.96
N GLN A 85 -7.04 5.98 -24.44
CA GLN A 85 -6.59 5.81 -23.06
C GLN A 85 -5.06 5.73 -22.99
N LEU A 86 -4.46 6.12 -21.86
CA LEU A 86 -3.03 5.87 -21.63
C LEU A 86 -2.77 4.37 -21.78
N SER A 87 -1.78 3.98 -22.59
CA SER A 87 -1.55 2.58 -23.00
C SER A 87 -1.62 1.60 -21.82
N GLY A 88 -0.86 1.84 -20.75
CA GLY A 88 -0.83 0.99 -19.55
C GLY A 88 -2.12 0.97 -18.71
N ARG A 89 -3.09 1.86 -18.98
CA ARG A 89 -4.40 1.93 -18.29
C ARG A 89 -5.56 1.52 -19.19
N CYS A 90 -5.32 1.21 -20.46
CA CYS A 90 -6.36 0.82 -21.38
C CYS A 90 -6.85 -0.61 -21.09
N ARG A 91 -8.16 -0.78 -20.86
CA ARG A 91 -8.78 -2.10 -20.64
C ARG A 91 -8.82 -2.96 -21.91
N GLN A 92 -8.96 -2.37 -23.10
CA GLN A 92 -8.82 -3.15 -24.33
C GLN A 92 -7.37 -3.67 -24.53
N CYS A 93 -6.35 -2.91 -24.13
CA CYS A 93 -4.95 -3.33 -24.33
C CYS A 93 -4.41 -4.23 -23.19
N ASN A 94 -4.78 -3.93 -21.95
CA ASN A 94 -4.19 -4.53 -20.74
C ASN A 94 -5.25 -5.15 -19.80
N GLY A 95 -6.48 -5.32 -20.31
CA GLY A 95 -7.56 -5.97 -19.59
C GLY A 95 -7.37 -7.48 -19.46
N CYS A 96 -8.17 -8.06 -18.58
CA CYS A 96 -8.36 -9.50 -18.45
C CYS A 96 -9.83 -9.84 -18.78
N PRO A 97 -10.18 -11.11 -19.04
CA PRO A 97 -11.55 -11.54 -19.34
C PRO A 97 -12.57 -11.19 -18.23
N HIS A 98 -12.10 -10.94 -17.01
CA HIS A 98 -12.93 -10.51 -15.88
C HIS A 98 -13.33 -9.03 -15.91
N GLY A 99 -13.08 -8.34 -17.03
CA GLY A 99 -13.45 -6.95 -17.23
C GLY A 99 -12.61 -5.95 -16.41
N ARG A 100 -11.49 -6.33 -15.82
CA ARG A 100 -10.58 -5.41 -15.09
C ARG A 100 -9.23 -5.31 -15.78
N LEU A 101 -8.43 -4.30 -15.44
CA LEU A 101 -7.00 -4.33 -15.79
C LEU A 101 -6.37 -5.57 -15.14
N LYS A 102 -5.53 -6.31 -15.87
CA LYS A 102 -4.89 -7.54 -15.36
C LYS A 102 -4.16 -7.30 -14.03
N ALA A 103 -3.51 -6.15 -13.90
CA ALA A 103 -2.78 -5.74 -12.70
C ALA A 103 -3.68 -5.50 -11.47
N ASP A 104 -4.98 -5.27 -11.68
CA ASP A 104 -5.96 -4.91 -10.64
C ASP A 104 -7.02 -6.00 -10.43
N CYS A 105 -6.92 -7.10 -11.16
CA CYS A 105 -7.89 -8.18 -11.12
C CYS A 105 -7.57 -9.18 -9.99
N MET A 106 -8.49 -9.31 -9.03
CA MET A 106 -8.40 -10.29 -7.94
C MET A 106 -8.25 -11.73 -8.45
N GLN A 107 -8.93 -12.10 -9.53
CA GLN A 107 -8.84 -13.44 -10.09
C GLN A 107 -7.52 -13.70 -10.84
N CYS A 108 -6.84 -12.64 -11.32
CA CYS A 108 -5.56 -12.80 -12.02
C CYS A 108 -4.33 -12.67 -11.12
N VAL A 109 -4.39 -11.79 -10.12
CA VAL A 109 -3.23 -11.39 -9.29
C VAL A 109 -3.58 -11.25 -7.82
N GLY A 110 -4.69 -11.84 -7.39
CA GLY A 110 -5.08 -11.92 -5.99
C GLY A 110 -4.18 -12.86 -5.18
N CYS A 111 -4.20 -12.67 -3.87
CA CYS A 111 -3.59 -13.56 -2.89
C CYS A 111 -4.69 -14.24 -2.05
N PRO A 112 -4.39 -15.33 -1.32
CA PRO A 112 -5.36 -16.03 -0.47
C PRO A 112 -5.99 -15.16 0.62
N HIS A 113 -5.39 -14.01 0.95
CA HIS A 113 -5.91 -13.04 1.92
C HIS A 113 -7.03 -12.14 1.37
N GLY A 114 -7.61 -12.47 0.21
CA GLY A 114 -8.73 -11.72 -0.38
C GLY A 114 -8.37 -10.33 -0.92
N LYS A 115 -7.08 -10.05 -1.16
CA LYS A 115 -6.58 -8.78 -1.71
C LYS A 115 -5.71 -9.00 -2.95
N VAL A 116 -5.61 -7.99 -3.82
CA VAL A 116 -4.59 -7.99 -4.88
C VAL A 116 -3.23 -8.01 -4.20
N THR A 117 -2.34 -8.91 -4.62
CA THR A 117 -1.08 -9.22 -3.91
C THR A 117 -0.29 -7.96 -3.53
N ARG A 118 -0.16 -7.00 -4.44
CA ARG A 118 0.58 -5.73 -4.21
C ARG A 118 -0.02 -4.83 -3.11
N PHE A 119 -1.29 -5.02 -2.77
CA PHE A 119 -2.02 -4.30 -1.74
C PHE A 119 -2.28 -5.15 -0.48
N CYS A 120 -1.74 -6.35 -0.41
CA CYS A 120 -1.86 -7.20 0.76
C CYS A 120 -0.70 -6.94 1.72
N SER A 121 -0.98 -6.45 2.93
CA SER A 121 0.02 -6.25 3.97
C SER A 121 0.59 -7.57 4.51
N GLN A 122 -0.16 -8.67 4.44
CA GLN A 122 0.37 -9.99 4.80
C GLN A 122 1.37 -10.51 3.76
N CYS A 123 1.24 -10.11 2.49
CA CYS A 123 2.18 -10.51 1.43
C CYS A 123 3.35 -9.52 1.23
N ASN A 124 3.09 -8.22 1.35
CA ASN A 124 4.00 -7.13 0.98
C ASN A 124 4.07 -6.01 2.03
N GLY A 125 3.66 -6.31 3.27
CA GLY A 125 3.74 -5.37 4.39
C GLY A 125 5.17 -5.15 4.86
N CYS A 126 5.38 -4.05 5.56
CA CYS A 126 6.54 -3.85 6.42
C CYS A 126 6.30 -4.53 7.79
N PRO A 127 7.35 -4.64 8.63
CA PRO A 127 7.24 -5.22 9.98
C PRO A 127 6.15 -4.59 10.86
N HIS A 128 5.76 -3.34 10.60
CA HIS A 128 4.68 -2.64 11.31
C HIS A 128 3.25 -3.07 10.91
N GLY A 129 3.09 -4.18 10.19
CA GLY A 129 1.79 -4.72 9.78
C GLY A 129 1.05 -3.93 8.70
N ARG A 130 1.66 -2.88 8.14
CA ARG A 130 1.11 -2.00 7.09
C ARG A 130 1.90 -2.15 5.79
N LEU A 131 1.28 -1.83 4.66
CA LEU A 131 2.05 -1.65 3.41
C LEU A 131 3.09 -0.55 3.60
N LYS A 132 4.33 -0.77 3.13
CA LYS A 132 5.44 0.17 3.34
C LYS A 132 5.06 1.61 2.99
N PHE A 133 4.43 1.81 1.82
CA PHE A 133 4.03 3.14 1.33
C PHE A 133 2.93 3.82 2.17
N ASN A 134 2.19 3.07 3.00
CA ASN A 134 1.16 3.57 3.92
C ASN A 134 1.61 3.55 5.39
N CYS A 135 2.88 3.24 5.65
CA CYS A 135 3.41 3.17 7.00
C CYS A 135 4.11 4.48 7.36
N VAL A 136 3.63 5.18 8.39
CA VAL A 136 4.24 6.42 8.90
C VAL A 136 5.67 6.18 9.41
N ALA A 137 5.92 5.06 10.08
CA ALA A 137 7.27 4.71 10.50
C ALA A 137 8.23 4.45 9.31
N CYS A 138 7.71 4.08 8.13
CA CYS A 138 8.55 3.85 6.94
C CYS A 138 8.67 5.06 6.00
N ASN A 139 7.60 5.84 5.84
CA ASN A 139 7.49 6.91 4.82
C ASN A 139 6.78 8.16 5.37
N GLY A 140 6.75 8.33 6.69
CA GLY A 140 6.22 9.50 7.35
C GLY A 140 7.10 10.73 7.15
N CYS A 141 6.51 11.89 7.39
CA CYS A 141 7.22 13.15 7.56
C CYS A 141 7.46 13.42 9.07
N PRO A 142 8.33 14.39 9.41
CA PRO A 142 8.57 14.78 10.80
C PRO A 142 7.31 15.18 11.59
N HIS A 143 6.22 15.54 10.90
CA HIS A 143 4.93 15.90 11.51
C HIS A 143 4.06 14.68 11.90
N GLY A 144 4.61 13.47 11.87
CA GLY A 144 3.90 12.24 12.28
C GLY A 144 2.81 11.76 11.32
N LYS A 145 2.80 12.25 10.07
CA LYS A 145 1.84 11.87 9.02
C LYS A 145 2.58 11.37 7.78
N LEU A 146 1.90 10.63 6.89
CA LEU A 146 2.47 10.34 5.56
C LEU A 146 2.69 11.66 4.80
N LYS A 147 3.78 11.76 4.03
CA LYS A 147 4.16 12.98 3.30
C LYS A 147 3.01 13.54 2.44
N GLY A 148 2.23 12.66 1.78
CA GLY A 148 1.10 13.07 0.93
C GLY A 148 -0.16 13.54 1.69
N ASP A 149 -0.30 13.13 2.94
CA ASP A 149 -1.45 13.44 3.82
C ASP A 149 -1.15 14.62 4.76
N CYS A 150 0.11 15.05 4.83
CA CYS A 150 0.54 16.16 5.66
C CYS A 150 0.34 17.49 4.94
N MET A 151 -0.56 18.33 5.44
CA MET A 151 -0.80 19.68 4.90
C MET A 151 0.43 20.58 4.98
N GLN A 152 1.30 20.37 5.98
CA GLN A 152 2.56 21.09 6.14
C GLN A 152 3.65 20.65 5.14
N CYS A 153 3.45 19.52 4.44
CA CYS A 153 4.38 19.02 3.42
C CYS A 153 3.86 19.16 1.99
N ARG A 154 2.66 19.72 1.80
CA ARG A 154 2.04 19.90 0.47
C ARG A 154 2.61 21.09 -0.28
#